data_AF-A0A9E5YKS2-F1
#
_entry.id   AF-A0A9E5YKS2-F1
#
_cell.length_a   1.000
_cell.length_b   1.000
_cell.length_c   1.000
_cell.angle_alpha   90.00
_cell.angle_beta   90.00
_cell.angle_gamma   90.00
#
_symmetry.space_group_name_H-M   'P 1'
#
loop_
_entity.id
_entity.type
_entity.pdbx_description
1 polymer ?
#
loop_
_entity_poly.entity_id
_entity_poly.type
_entity_poly.pdbx_seq_one_letter_code
_entity_poly.pdbx_strand_id
1 'polypeptide(L)'
;MKRKISKQLGELLMERGIITKKQLDKALEIQTHKGGLIGQILVAMGHATEEEIAQAITVQYGFPYLPLKGYDIDNAVINIIPEHVARQYHLIPIDRIGETLTIAM
;
A
#
# COMPACT_ATOMS: atom_id res chain seq x y z
N MET A 1 -7.28 8.80 4.62
CA MET A 1 -7.96 7.74 3.84
C MET A 1 -8.99 7.04 4.74
N LYS A 2 -10.27 7.02 4.37
CA LYS A 2 -11.30 6.28 5.12
C LYS A 2 -11.24 4.79 4.74
N ARG A 3 -11.26 3.89 5.73
CA ARG A 3 -11.27 2.44 5.48
C ARG A 3 -12.63 2.02 4.95
N LYS A 4 -12.66 1.14 3.93
CA LYS A 4 -13.89 0.53 3.42
C LYS A 4 -14.35 -0.62 4.31
N ILE A 5 -13.42 -1.29 4.98
CA ILE A 5 -13.67 -2.39 5.93
C ILE A 5 -13.05 -2.03 7.29
N SER A 6 -13.75 -2.31 8.39
CA SER A 6 -13.28 -2.00 9.76
C SER A 6 -12.06 -2.83 10.21
N LYS A 7 -11.87 -4.02 9.59
CA LYS A 7 -10.81 -4.98 9.94
C LYS A 7 -9.43 -4.36 9.84
N GLN A 8 -8.55 -4.73 10.77
CA GLN A 8 -7.15 -4.31 10.75
C GLN A 8 -6.34 -5.09 9.71
N LEU A 9 -5.19 -4.54 9.30
CA LEU A 9 -4.32 -5.18 8.31
C LEU A 9 -3.87 -6.58 8.77
N GLY A 10 -3.48 -6.71 10.04
CA GLY A 10 -3.05 -8.00 10.60
C GLY A 10 -4.16 -9.06 10.59
N GLU A 11 -5.40 -8.67 10.87
CA GLU A 11 -6.55 -9.57 10.81
C GLU A 11 -6.82 -10.05 9.39
N LEU A 12 -6.74 -9.16 8.40
CA LEU A 12 -6.90 -9.52 6.99
C LEU A 12 -5.82 -10.50 6.52
N LEU A 13 -4.58 -10.31 6.96
CA LEU A 13 -3.47 -11.22 6.63
C LEU A 13 -3.63 -12.60 7.30
N MET A 14 -4.15 -12.64 8.53
CA MET A 14 -4.47 -13.92 9.20
C MET A 14 -5.62 -14.66 8.52
N GLU A 15 -6.70 -13.97 8.15
CA GLU A 15 -7.85 -14.58 7.46
C GLU A 15 -7.46 -15.19 6.11
N ARG A 16 -6.46 -14.61 5.45
CA ARG A 16 -5.89 -15.13 4.19
C ARG A 16 -4.85 -16.22 4.40
N GLY A 17 -4.52 -16.57 5.64
CA GLY A 17 -3.51 -17.58 5.95
C GLY A 17 -2.06 -17.15 5.66
N ILE A 18 -1.81 -15.86 5.41
CA ILE A 18 -0.46 -15.33 5.13
C ILE A 18 0.37 -15.32 6.42
N ILE A 19 -0.26 -14.95 7.53
CA ILE A 19 0.38 -14.94 8.85
C ILE A 19 -0.45 -15.70 9.87
N THR A 20 0.22 -16.21 10.90
CA THR A 20 -0.40 -16.81 12.09
C THR A 20 -0.58 -15.76 13.18
N LYS A 21 -1.48 -16.02 14.13
CA LYS A 21 -1.66 -15.18 15.33
C LYS A 21 -0.34 -14.93 16.08
N LYS A 22 0.48 -15.98 16.24
CA LYS A 22 1.79 -15.88 16.92
C LYS A 22 2.76 -14.94 16.18
N GLN A 23 2.72 -14.91 14.85
CA GLN A 23 3.56 -14.00 14.06
C GLN A 23 3.05 -12.57 14.15
N LEU A 24 1.72 -12.37 14.14
CA LEU A 24 1.10 -11.07 14.32
C LEU A 24 1.42 -10.49 15.71
N ASP A 25 1.29 -11.28 16.77
CA ASP A 25 1.57 -10.86 18.14
C ASP A 25 3.03 -10.38 18.29
N LYS A 26 4.00 -11.15 17.75
CA LYS A 26 5.41 -10.74 17.72
C LYS A 26 5.64 -9.44 16.93
N ALA A 27 4.98 -9.28 15.80
CA ALA A 27 5.11 -8.06 15.00
C ALA A 27 4.55 -6.84 15.75
N LEU A 28 3.44 -7.00 16.49
CA LEU A 28 2.87 -5.96 17.35
C LEU A 28 3.77 -5.62 18.54
N GLU A 29 4.41 -6.61 19.16
CA GLU A 29 5.42 -6.35 20.20
C GLU A 29 6.56 -5.50 19.63
N ILE A 30 7.11 -5.86 18.47
CA ILE A 30 8.17 -5.08 17.81
C ILE A 30 7.69 -3.65 17.49
N GLN A 31 6.47 -3.51 16.95
CA GLN A 31 5.87 -2.22 16.65
C GLN A 31 5.72 -1.34 17.90
N THR A 32 5.37 -1.94 19.04
CA THR A 32 5.22 -1.21 20.30
C THR A 32 6.56 -0.67 20.82
N HIS A 33 7.66 -1.40 20.62
CA HIS A 33 8.99 -0.99 21.07
C HIS A 33 9.72 -0.07 20.09
N LYS A 34 9.55 -0.27 18.77
CA LYS A 34 10.30 0.43 17.71
C LYS A 34 9.48 1.41 16.89
N GLY A 35 8.16 1.40 17.02
CA GLY A 35 7.25 2.11 16.13
C GLY A 35 7.21 1.51 14.71
N GLY A 36 6.68 2.27 13.76
CA GLY A 36 6.62 1.90 12.35
C GLY A 36 5.32 1.22 11.91
N LEU A 37 5.27 0.81 10.64
CA LEU A 37 4.11 0.19 10.03
C LEU A 37 4.15 -1.34 10.21
N ILE A 38 3.05 -1.92 10.69
CA ILE A 38 2.96 -3.37 10.93
C ILE A 38 3.28 -4.22 9.69
N GLY A 39 2.87 -3.76 8.50
CA GLY A 39 3.17 -4.44 7.24
C GLY A 39 4.67 -4.50 6.94
N GLN A 40 5.39 -3.39 7.17
CA GLN A 40 6.85 -3.35 6.98
C GLN A 40 7.57 -4.27 7.96
N ILE A 41 7.11 -4.34 9.21
CA ILE A 41 7.66 -5.25 10.22
C ILE A 41 7.44 -6.70 9.80
N LEU A 42 6.24 -7.05 9.33
CA LEU A 42 5.92 -8.40 8.85
C LEU A 42 6.77 -8.81 7.64
N VAL A 43 7.05 -7.88 6.72
CA VAL A 43 7.96 -8.09 5.59
C VAL A 43 9.40 -8.28 6.06
N ALA A 44 9.88 -7.42 6.96
CA ALA A 44 11.22 -7.52 7.52
C ALA A 44 11.46 -8.83 8.30
N MET A 45 10.41 -9.38 8.92
CA MET A 45 10.43 -10.69 9.59
C MET A 45 10.34 -11.88 8.61
N GLY A 46 10.13 -11.63 7.32
CA GLY A 46 9.94 -12.66 6.30
C GLY A 46 8.63 -13.44 6.45
N HIS A 47 7.61 -12.84 7.06
CA HIS A 47 6.30 -13.47 7.27
C HIS A 47 5.25 -13.06 6.24
N ALA A 48 5.50 -11.98 5.49
CA ALA A 48 4.68 -11.55 4.38
C ALA A 48 5.58 -10.91 3.31
N THR A 49 5.11 -10.88 2.07
CA THR A 49 5.73 -10.15 0.96
C THR A 49 5.10 -8.77 0.82
N GLU A 50 5.80 -7.84 0.16
CA GLU A 50 5.24 -6.50 -0.14
C GLU A 50 3.94 -6.59 -0.95
N GLU A 51 3.87 -7.56 -1.88
CA GLU A 51 2.68 -7.83 -2.69
C GLU A 51 1.50 -8.27 -1.83
N GLU A 52 1.70 -9.17 -0.87
CA GLU A 52 0.66 -9.64 0.05
C GLU A 52 0.15 -8.50 0.95
N ILE A 53 1.05 -7.64 1.44
CA ILE A 53 0.68 -6.45 2.20
C ILE A 53 -0.17 -5.51 1.33
N ALA A 54 0.26 -5.23 0.10
CA ALA A 54 -0.47 -4.36 -0.82
C ALA A 54 -1.87 -4.92 -1.15
N GLN A 55 -1.99 -6.23 -1.39
CA GLN A 55 -3.27 -6.90 -1.62
C GLN A 55 -4.22 -6.87 -0.42
N ALA A 56 -3.68 -6.85 0.81
CA ALA A 56 -4.50 -6.71 2.00
C ALA A 56 -4.96 -5.25 2.20
N ILE A 57 -4.10 -4.26 1.92
CA ILE A 57 -4.42 -2.83 1.98
C ILE A 57 -5.51 -2.47 0.95
N THR A 58 -5.39 -2.96 -0.27
CA THR A 58 -6.40 -2.75 -1.32
C THR A 58 -7.77 -3.24 -0.90
N VAL A 59 -7.87 -4.38 -0.23
CA VAL A 59 -9.15 -4.84 0.33
C VAL A 59 -9.63 -3.98 1.50
N GLN A 60 -8.72 -3.53 2.36
CA GLN A 60 -9.06 -2.68 3.49
C GLN A 60 -9.59 -1.30 3.07
N TYR A 61 -9.02 -0.70 2.03
CA TYR A 61 -9.32 0.67 1.58
C TYR A 61 -10.17 0.74 0.31
N GLY A 62 -10.28 -0.36 -0.45
CA GLY A 62 -11.08 -0.46 -1.67
C GLY A 62 -10.45 0.17 -2.92
N PHE A 63 -9.15 0.48 -2.90
CA PHE A 63 -8.42 0.96 -4.07
C PHE A 63 -7.71 -0.22 -4.76
N PRO A 64 -7.59 -0.25 -6.09
CA PRO A 64 -6.81 -1.27 -6.79
C PRO A 64 -5.30 -1.07 -6.56
N TYR A 65 -4.55 -2.17 -6.54
CA TYR A 65 -3.08 -2.15 -6.54
C TYR A 65 -2.61 -2.23 -7.98
N LEU A 66 -1.77 -1.28 -8.39
CA LEU A 66 -1.17 -1.25 -9.71
C LEU A 66 0.36 -1.27 -9.55
N PRO A 67 1.03 -2.39 -9.83
CA PRO A 67 2.49 -2.42 -9.85
C PRO A 67 2.98 -1.55 -11.02
N LEU A 68 3.72 -0.48 -10.70
CA LEU A 68 4.22 0.46 -11.72
C LEU A 68 5.44 -0.05 -12.50
N LYS A 69 6.03 -1.16 -12.06
CA LYS A 69 7.20 -1.75 -12.73
C LYS A 69 6.81 -2.20 -14.14
N GLY A 70 7.36 -1.53 -15.15
CA GLY A 70 7.08 -1.83 -16.56
C GLY A 70 5.82 -1.15 -17.10
N TYR A 71 5.21 -0.23 -16.35
CA TYR A 71 4.09 0.58 -16.83
C TYR A 71 4.62 1.77 -17.64
N ASP A 72 4.19 1.90 -18.89
CA ASP A 72 4.54 3.04 -19.75
C ASP A 72 3.51 4.15 -19.57
N ILE A 73 3.96 5.32 -19.11
CA ILE A 73 3.10 6.47 -18.80
C ILE A 73 3.41 7.55 -19.83
N ASP A 74 2.38 8.01 -20.54
CA ASP A 74 2.51 9.08 -21.51
C ASP A 74 3.11 10.34 -20.86
N ASN A 75 4.11 10.94 -21.52
CA ASN A 75 4.71 12.21 -21.11
C ASN A 75 3.67 13.32 -20.93
N ALA A 76 2.60 13.32 -21.72
CA ALA A 76 1.50 14.28 -21.56
C ALA A 76 0.81 14.14 -20.20
N VAL A 77 0.77 12.94 -19.62
CA VAL A 77 0.20 12.65 -18.29
C VAL A 77 1.18 13.01 -17.19
N ILE A 78 2.47 12.64 -17.34
CA ILE A 78 3.54 12.95 -16.37
C ILE A 78 3.61 14.46 -16.10
N ASN A 79 3.48 15.27 -17.14
CA ASN A 79 3.62 16.73 -17.06
C ASN A 79 2.39 17.45 -16.48
N ILE A 80 1.30 16.73 -16.14
CA ILE A 80 0.11 17.35 -15.51
C ILE A 80 0.43 17.82 -14.09
N ILE A 81 1.26 17.08 -13.36
CA ILE A 81 1.65 17.41 -11.99
C ILE A 81 3.10 17.89 -11.99
N PRO A 82 3.39 19.12 -11.51
CA PRO A 82 4.76 19.57 -11.36
C PRO A 82 5.58 18.64 -10.47
N GLU A 83 6.84 18.39 -10.84
CA GLU A 83 7.71 17.43 -10.14
C GLU A 83 7.79 17.65 -8.62
N HIS A 84 7.91 18.91 -8.20
CA HIS A 84 8.00 19.25 -6.77
C HIS A 84 6.74 18.83 -5.98
N VAL A 85 5.55 18.92 -6.60
CA VAL A 85 4.29 18.49 -6.00
C VAL A 85 4.25 16.96 -5.91
N ALA A 86 4.61 16.27 -6.99
CA ALA A 86 4.68 14.82 -7.03
C ALA A 86 5.61 14.26 -5.93
N ARG A 87 6.80 14.87 -5.76
CA ARG A 87 7.75 14.51 -4.70
C ARG A 87 7.23 14.82 -3.30
N GLN A 88 6.65 16.00 -3.09
CA GLN A 88 6.13 16.42 -1.78
C GLN A 88 5.03 15.50 -1.28
N TYR A 89 4.10 15.12 -2.16
CA TYR A 89 2.95 14.28 -1.82
C TYR A 89 3.18 12.79 -2.07
N HIS A 90 4.39 12.39 -2.50
CA HIS A 90 4.75 11.01 -2.81
C HIS A 90 3.74 10.33 -3.75
N LEU A 91 3.44 11.00 -4.86
CA LEU A 91 2.48 10.54 -5.85
C LEU A 91 3.01 10.67 -7.27
N ILE A 92 2.40 9.96 -8.22
CA ILE A 92 2.71 10.07 -9.64
C ILE A 92 1.41 9.94 -10.46
N PRO A 93 1.18 10.81 -11.48
CA PRO A 93 0.04 10.64 -12.38
C PRO A 93 0.26 9.45 -13.31
N ILE A 94 -0.75 8.60 -13.45
CA ILE A 94 -0.69 7.35 -14.21
C ILE A 94 -1.55 7.39 -15.48
N ASP A 95 -2.71 8.05 -15.43
CA ASP A 95 -3.64 8.11 -16.56
C ASP A 95 -4.56 9.34 -16.44
N ARG A 96 -5.11 9.80 -17.57
CA ARG A 96 -6.11 10.87 -17.64
C ARG A 96 -7.26 10.48 -18.55
N ILE A 97 -8.46 10.41 -17.98
CA ILE A 97 -9.70 10.17 -18.71
C ILE A 97 -10.60 11.40 -18.56
N GLY A 98 -10.64 12.23 -19.61
CA GLY A 98 -11.37 13.51 -19.60
C GLY A 98 -10.82 14.47 -18.55
N GLU A 99 -11.64 14.78 -17.54
CA GLU A 99 -11.28 15.63 -16.39
C GLU A 99 -10.76 14.83 -15.19
N THR A 100 -10.79 13.49 -15.24
CA THR A 100 -10.31 12.64 -14.14
C THR A 100 -8.85 12.31 -14.34
N LEU A 101 -8.03 12.61 -13.33
CA LEU A 101 -6.62 12.21 -13.27
C LEU A 101 -6.46 11.07 -12.27
N THR A 102 -5.93 9.94 -12.74
CA THR A 102 -5.58 8.80 -11.90
C THR A 102 -4.15 8.98 -11.40
N ILE A 103 -3.96 8.87 -10.08
CA ILE A 103 -2.65 8.95 -9.42
C ILE A 103 -2.34 7.65 -8.67
N ALA A 104 -1.06 7.28 -8.62
CA ALA A 104 -0.53 6.25 -7.74
C ALA A 104 0.23 6.90 -6.57
N MET A 105 0.21 6.22 -5.42
CA MET A 105 0.84 6.62 -4.15
C MET A 105 1.43 5.39 -3.45
#